data_AF-A0A9P8I8T0-F1
#
_entry.id   AF-A0A9P8I8T0-F1
#
_cell.length_a   1.000
_cell.length_b   1.000
_cell.length_c   1.000
_cell.angle_alpha   90.00
_cell.angle_beta   90.00
_cell.angle_gamma   90.00
#
_symmetry.space_group_name_H-M   'P 1'
#
loop_
_entity.id
_entity.type
_entity.pdbx_description
1 polymer ?
#
loop_
_entity_poly.entity_id
_entity_poly.type
_entity_poly.pdbx_seq_one_letter_code
_entity_poly.pdbx_strand_id
1 'polypeptide(L)'
;MRARDATDTSPYDFVGLHIIAKHCIYLIESFNALIRTLGRMRADHKRLFRKAVATQTMLEYRTGLFHSAKLRLVSMDSRTKNIIALAFNLVTQQDSRVMQKDSDSMNTIAVLTMVFLPASTIATIFGSQFFNLDSSHDPPTFIVSTQFWIFWVVTLPVTVTALSTWWMLHQRRVGRNSPWKVGKAQLVWGLGRLMGR
;
A
#
# COMPACT_ATOMS: atom_id res chain seq x y z
N MET A 1 -8.52 33.80 -2.61
CA MET A 1 -7.28 33.01 -2.45
C MET A 1 -7.62 31.83 -1.56
N ARG A 2 -7.75 30.65 -2.16
CA ARG A 2 -8.31 29.45 -1.50
C ARG A 2 -7.18 28.71 -0.78
N ALA A 3 -7.25 28.69 0.54
CA ALA A 3 -6.52 27.73 1.36
C ALA A 3 -6.86 26.32 0.84
N ARG A 4 -5.86 25.63 0.28
CA ARG A 4 -5.96 24.20 -0.04
C ARG A 4 -5.03 23.47 0.90
N ASP A 5 -5.67 22.85 1.87
CA ASP A 5 -5.48 21.46 2.27
C ASP A 5 -4.13 21.10 2.91
N ALA A 6 -4.12 21.21 4.24
CA ALA A 6 -3.11 20.64 5.14
C ALA A 6 -3.20 19.10 5.29
N THR A 7 -3.61 18.37 4.25
CA THR A 7 -3.78 16.90 4.30
C THR A 7 -3.41 16.22 2.99
N ASP A 8 -2.23 16.50 2.44
CA ASP A 8 -1.61 15.59 1.47
C ASP A 8 -0.37 14.96 2.15
N THR A 9 -0.60 13.83 2.82
CA THR A 9 0.41 13.12 3.61
C THR A 9 1.33 12.27 2.74
N SER A 10 1.19 12.32 1.41
CA SER A 10 2.15 11.73 0.48
C SER A 10 3.32 12.69 0.28
N PRO A 11 4.58 12.28 0.52
CA PRO A 11 5.75 13.10 0.19
C PRO A 11 5.93 13.30 -1.33
N TYR A 12 5.07 12.69 -2.15
CA TYR A 12 5.09 12.77 -3.60
C TYR A 12 3.90 13.59 -4.13
N ASP A 13 4.20 14.64 -4.91
CA ASP A 13 3.21 15.44 -5.63
C ASP A 13 2.73 14.72 -6.91
N PHE A 14 1.76 13.83 -6.74
CA PHE A 14 1.14 13.09 -7.86
C PHE A 14 0.41 14.02 -8.84
N VAL A 15 -0.13 15.15 -8.35
CA VAL A 15 -0.85 16.12 -9.17
C VAL A 15 0.12 16.84 -10.09
N GLY A 16 1.24 17.34 -9.57
CA GLY A 16 2.32 17.92 -10.35
C GLY A 16 2.89 16.94 -11.37
N LEU A 17 3.13 15.69 -10.96
CA LEU A 17 3.64 14.64 -11.86
C LEU A 17 2.66 14.33 -13.01
N HIS A 18 1.36 14.30 -12.72
CA HIS A 18 0.31 14.16 -13.72
C HIS A 18 0.25 15.36 -14.68
N ILE A 19 0.37 16.59 -14.16
CA ILE A 19 0.41 17.82 -14.97
C ILE A 19 1.62 17.81 -15.91
N ILE A 20 2.80 17.40 -15.42
CA ILE A 20 4.00 17.24 -16.25
C ILE A 20 3.77 16.21 -17.36
N ALA A 21 3.17 15.05 -17.04
CA ALA A 21 2.82 14.04 -18.03
C ALA A 21 1.89 14.62 -19.12
N LYS A 22 0.87 15.38 -18.71
CA LYS A 22 -0.06 16.05 -19.61
C LYS A 22 0.63 17.05 -20.54
N HIS A 23 1.54 17.87 -20.01
CA HIS A 23 2.33 18.79 -20.83
C HIS A 23 3.24 18.06 -21.82
N CYS A 24 3.83 16.92 -21.42
CA CYS A 24 4.62 16.09 -22.32
C CYS A 24 3.79 15.58 -23.51
N ILE A 25 2.57 15.10 -23.25
CA ILE A 25 1.63 14.66 -24.30
C ILE A 25 1.28 15.80 -25.26
N TYR A 26 0.96 16.99 -24.73
CA TYR A 26 0.67 18.16 -25.57
C TYR A 26 1.86 18.60 -26.43
N LEU A 27 3.08 18.53 -25.88
CA LEU A 27 4.29 18.80 -26.65
C LEU A 27 4.49 17.76 -27.75
N ILE A 28 4.29 16.47 -27.49
CA ILE A 28 4.38 15.43 -28.53
C ILE A 28 3.40 15.73 -29.68
N GLU A 29 2.17 16.10 -29.36
CA GLU A 29 1.16 16.42 -30.37
C GLU A 29 1.52 17.69 -31.17
N SER A 30 2.00 18.73 -30.48
CA SER A 30 2.50 19.95 -31.13
C SER A 30 3.66 19.66 -32.09
N PHE A 31 4.62 18.82 -31.69
CA PHE A 31 5.75 18.43 -32.54
C PHE A 31 5.30 17.55 -33.73
N ASN A 32 4.30 16.68 -33.55
CA ASN A 32 3.70 15.94 -34.66
C ASN A 32 3.07 16.89 -35.69
N ALA A 33 2.31 17.89 -35.23
CA ALA A 33 1.73 18.91 -36.11
C ALA A 33 2.82 19.71 -36.83
N LEU A 34 3.88 20.14 -36.12
CA LEU A 34 5.02 20.86 -36.70
C LEU A 34 5.76 20.06 -37.77
N ILE A 35 6.05 18.78 -37.51
CA ILE A 35 6.71 17.90 -38.49
C ILE A 35 5.84 17.74 -39.74
N ARG A 36 4.52 17.58 -39.58
CA ARG A 36 3.58 17.52 -40.72
C ARG A 36 3.60 18.82 -41.52
N THR A 37 3.59 19.98 -40.85
CA THR A 37 3.64 21.29 -41.49
C THR A 37 4.96 21.52 -42.22
N LEU A 38 6.11 21.16 -41.61
CA LEU A 38 7.42 21.24 -42.25
C LEU A 38 7.51 20.32 -43.47
N GLY A 39 6.91 19.13 -43.39
CA GLY A 39 6.79 18.20 -44.52
C GLY A 39 6.02 18.80 -45.69
N ARG A 40 4.88 19.46 -45.42
CA ARG A 40 4.10 20.19 -46.44
C ARG A 40 4.88 21.36 -47.02
N MET A 41 5.50 22.18 -46.16
CA MET A 41 6.30 23.33 -46.59
C MET A 41 7.46 22.91 -47.49
N ARG A 42 8.12 21.79 -47.20
CA ARG A 42 9.17 21.21 -48.05
C ARG A 42 8.60 20.76 -49.40
N ALA A 43 7.46 20.07 -49.41
CA ALA A 43 6.82 19.62 -50.64
C ALA A 43 6.40 20.80 -51.54
N ASP A 44 5.81 21.84 -50.96
CA ASP A 44 5.44 23.07 -51.66
C ASP A 44 6.66 23.82 -52.18
N HIS A 45 7.71 23.96 -51.36
CA HIS A 45 8.95 24.62 -51.77
C HIS A 45 9.65 23.86 -52.92
N LYS A 46 9.61 22.53 -52.91
CA LYS A 46 10.12 21.70 -54.02
C LYS A 46 9.30 21.89 -55.30
N ARG A 47 7.97 22.06 -55.18
CA ARG A 47 7.07 22.28 -56.32
C ARG A 47 7.27 23.67 -56.94
N LEU A 48 7.40 24.71 -56.13
CA LEU A 48 7.50 26.10 -56.58
C LEU A 48 8.94 26.53 -56.93
N PHE A 49 9.93 26.06 -56.16
CA PHE A 49 11.32 26.53 -56.24
C PHE A 49 12.30 25.36 -56.43
N ARG A 50 12.18 24.67 -57.58
CA ARG A 50 12.98 23.47 -57.91
C ARG A 50 14.50 23.67 -57.85
N LYS A 51 15.02 24.88 -58.10
CA LYS A 51 16.46 25.20 -58.09
C LYS A 51 17.00 25.70 -56.74
N ALA A 52 16.14 25.92 -55.73
CA ALA A 52 16.55 26.47 -54.43
C ALA A 52 17.09 25.39 -53.47
N VAL A 53 18.24 24.79 -53.83
CA VAL A 53 18.83 23.65 -53.11
C VAL A 53 19.18 23.99 -51.66
N ALA A 54 19.77 25.16 -51.40
CA ALA A 54 20.16 25.58 -50.04
C ALA A 54 18.96 25.62 -49.07
N THR A 55 17.82 26.13 -49.53
CA THR A 55 16.59 26.21 -48.73
C THR A 55 16.00 24.82 -48.47
N GLN A 56 16.06 23.91 -49.45
CA GLN A 56 15.62 22.53 -49.27
C GLN A 56 16.45 21.80 -48.22
N THR A 57 17.78 21.91 -48.27
CA THR A 57 18.68 21.28 -47.29
C THR A 57 18.44 21.84 -45.88
N MET A 58 18.19 23.14 -45.75
CA MET A 58 17.88 23.75 -44.46
C MET A 58 16.54 23.24 -43.88
N LEU A 59 15.50 23.10 -44.71
CA LEU A 59 14.21 22.55 -44.28
C LEU A 59 14.34 21.08 -43.85
N GLU A 60 15.14 20.29 -44.57
CA GLU A 60 15.42 18.90 -44.21
C GLU A 60 16.15 18.80 -42.87
N TYR A 61 17.19 19.61 -42.66
CA TYR A 61 17.91 19.69 -41.39
C TYR A 61 16.97 20.08 -40.24
N ARG A 62 16.17 21.14 -40.40
CA ARG A 62 15.20 21.56 -39.37
C ARG A 62 14.17 20.46 -39.07
N THR A 63 13.66 19.77 -40.09
CA THR A 63 12.75 18.64 -39.90
C THR A 63 13.41 17.53 -39.08
N GLY A 64 14.69 17.24 -39.34
CA GLY A 64 15.49 16.29 -38.55
C GLY A 64 15.64 16.70 -37.08
N LEU A 65 15.83 18.00 -36.81
CA LEU A 65 15.88 18.52 -35.43
C LEU A 65 14.55 18.34 -34.71
N PHE A 66 13.43 18.69 -35.34
CA PHE A 66 12.10 18.49 -34.75
C PHE A 66 11.79 17.01 -34.54
N HIS A 67 12.21 16.14 -35.46
CA HIS A 67 12.07 14.69 -35.28
C HIS A 67 12.86 14.18 -34.06
N SER A 68 14.10 14.64 -33.91
CA SER A 68 14.95 14.29 -32.77
C SER A 68 14.36 14.76 -31.44
N ALA A 69 13.83 15.99 -31.40
CA ALA A 69 13.14 16.53 -30.24
C ALA A 69 11.88 15.73 -29.89
N LYS A 70 11.09 15.30 -30.89
CA LYS A 70 9.93 14.42 -30.69
C LYS A 70 10.35 13.09 -30.05
N LEU A 71 11.41 12.45 -30.53
CA LEU A 71 11.91 11.19 -29.96
C LEU A 71 12.29 11.36 -28.49
N ARG A 72 12.92 12.47 -28.13
CA ARG A 72 13.22 12.81 -26.72
C ARG A 72 11.96 12.98 -25.89
N LEU A 73 10.92 13.63 -26.43
CA LEU A 73 9.64 13.78 -25.72
C LEU A 73 8.95 12.43 -25.51
N VAL A 74 8.97 11.52 -26.48
CA VAL A 74 8.43 10.16 -26.32
C VAL A 74 9.18 9.37 -25.24
N SER A 75 10.50 9.54 -25.16
CA SER A 75 11.30 8.98 -24.06
C SER A 75 10.93 9.58 -22.70
N MET A 76 10.70 10.90 -22.63
CA MET A 76 10.24 11.59 -21.40
C MET A 76 8.86 11.12 -20.95
N ASP A 77 7.92 10.89 -21.87
CA ASP A 77 6.60 10.32 -21.57
C ASP A 77 6.74 8.92 -20.92
N SER A 78 7.58 8.07 -21.52
CA SER A 78 7.87 6.73 -20.99
C SER A 78 8.51 6.78 -19.60
N ARG A 79 9.45 7.71 -19.38
CA ARG A 79 10.10 7.92 -18.08
C ARG A 79 9.13 8.43 -17.03
N THR A 80 8.27 9.38 -17.37
CA THR A 80 7.25 9.92 -16.45
C THR A 80 6.31 8.81 -15.99
N LYS A 81 5.85 7.94 -16.91
CA LYS A 81 5.04 6.76 -16.57
C LYS A 81 5.75 5.81 -15.60
N ASN A 82 7.04 5.55 -15.84
CA ASN A 82 7.84 4.70 -14.95
C ASN A 82 8.00 5.32 -13.54
N ILE A 83 8.21 6.64 -13.46
CA ILE A 83 8.31 7.36 -12.19
C ILE A 83 6.98 7.32 -11.43
N ILE A 84 5.85 7.54 -12.11
CA ILE A 84 4.51 7.44 -11.50
C ILE A 84 4.31 6.04 -10.90
N ALA A 85 4.61 4.99 -11.67
CA ALA A 85 4.47 3.61 -11.21
C ALA A 85 5.36 3.30 -9.99
N LEU A 86 6.62 3.77 -10.02
CA LEU A 86 7.53 3.62 -8.88
C LEU A 86 7.02 4.36 -7.64
N ALA A 87 6.56 5.60 -7.80
CA ALA A 87 6.01 6.39 -6.69
C ALA A 87 4.81 5.69 -6.05
N PHE A 88 3.88 5.14 -6.85
CA PHE A 88 2.77 4.35 -6.33
C PHE A 88 3.21 3.10 -5.56
N ASN A 89 4.21 2.38 -6.08
CA ASN A 89 4.75 1.22 -5.38
C ASN A 89 5.41 1.60 -4.04
N LEU A 90 6.12 2.73 -4.00
CA LEU A 90 6.75 3.24 -2.77
C LEU A 90 5.70 3.68 -1.73
N VAL A 91 4.67 4.41 -2.15
CA VAL A 91 3.56 4.79 -1.26
C VAL A 91 2.83 3.55 -0.75
N THR A 92 2.49 2.61 -1.63
CA THR A 92 1.85 1.34 -1.22
C THR A 92 2.71 0.56 -0.22
N GLN A 93 4.04 0.55 -0.43
CA GLN A 93 4.97 -0.10 0.49
C GLN A 93 5.04 0.63 1.84
N GLN A 94 5.03 1.96 1.83
CA GLN A 94 5.01 2.77 3.04
C GLN A 94 3.70 2.53 3.82
N ASP A 95 2.56 2.61 3.15
CA ASP A 95 1.25 2.35 3.75
C ASP A 95 1.17 0.94 4.31
N SER A 96 1.68 -0.06 3.59
CA SER A 96 1.77 -1.43 4.08
C SER A 96 2.61 -1.53 5.35
N ARG A 97 3.72 -0.79 5.45
CA ARG A 97 4.55 -0.75 6.67
C ARG A 97 3.85 -0.05 7.83
N VAL A 98 3.11 1.04 7.56
CA VAL A 98 2.30 1.72 8.57
C VAL A 98 1.20 0.79 9.05
N MET A 99 0.45 0.16 8.14
CA MET A 99 -0.58 -0.83 8.47
C MET A 99 -0.03 -2.03 9.25
N GLN A 100 1.19 -2.49 8.95
CA GLN A 100 1.84 -3.55 9.75
C GLN A 100 2.08 -3.10 11.19
N LYS A 101 2.61 -1.89 11.39
CA LYS A 101 2.79 -1.31 12.74
C LYS A 101 1.47 -1.10 13.47
N ASP A 102 0.44 -0.63 12.77
CA ASP A 102 -0.91 -0.48 13.32
C ASP A 102 -1.50 -1.85 13.68
N SER A 103 -1.22 -2.88 12.89
CA SER A 103 -1.62 -4.26 13.19
C SER A 103 -0.94 -4.81 14.45
N ASP A 104 0.34 -4.51 14.66
CA ASP A 104 1.06 -4.88 15.89
C ASP A 104 0.45 -4.18 17.12
N SER A 105 0.07 -2.91 16.96
CA SER A 105 -0.62 -2.14 18.01
C SER A 105 -2.01 -2.73 18.30
N MET A 106 -2.77 -3.08 17.26
CA MET A 106 -4.08 -3.71 17.39
C MET A 106 -3.99 -5.10 18.04
N ASN A 107 -2.93 -5.85 17.75
CA ASN A 107 -2.67 -7.13 18.39
C ASN A 107 -2.48 -6.97 19.91
N THR A 108 -1.77 -5.92 20.33
CA THR A 108 -1.57 -5.62 21.76
C THR A 108 -2.91 -5.38 22.48
N ILE A 109 -3.82 -4.61 21.87
CA ILE A 109 -5.16 -4.38 22.42
C ILE A 109 -5.96 -5.68 22.47
N ALA A 110 -5.87 -6.52 21.44
CA ALA A 110 -6.57 -7.81 21.41
C ALA A 110 -6.07 -8.77 22.51
N VAL A 111 -4.78 -8.79 22.80
CA VAL A 111 -4.23 -9.58 23.92
C VAL A 111 -4.77 -9.05 25.25
N LEU A 112 -4.84 -7.73 25.42
CA LEU A 112 -5.40 -7.11 26.63
C LEU A 112 -6.85 -7.54 26.85
N THR A 113 -7.70 -7.46 25.81
CA THR A 113 -9.10 -7.88 25.92
C THR A 113 -9.24 -9.37 26.19
N MET A 114 -8.41 -10.23 25.60
CA MET A 114 -8.41 -11.68 25.88
C MET A 114 -8.10 -12.02 27.34
N VAL A 115 -7.34 -11.18 28.06
CA VAL A 115 -7.05 -11.35 29.49
C VAL A 115 -8.15 -10.73 30.35
N PHE A 116 -8.60 -9.53 30.01
CA PHE A 116 -9.59 -8.80 30.81
C PHE A 116 -10.98 -9.43 30.76
N LEU A 117 -11.39 -10.01 29.64
CA LEU A 117 -12.72 -10.60 29.47
C LEU A 117 -12.96 -11.78 30.44
N PRO A 118 -12.08 -12.81 30.54
CA PRO A 118 -12.26 -13.88 31.53
C PRO A 118 -12.09 -13.38 32.96
N ALA A 119 -11.12 -12.49 33.23
CA ALA A 119 -10.92 -11.93 34.55
C ALA A 119 -12.16 -11.14 35.04
N SER A 120 -12.75 -10.31 34.19
CA SER A 120 -13.98 -9.55 34.49
C SER A 120 -15.16 -10.48 34.73
N THR A 121 -15.34 -11.51 33.90
CA THR A 121 -16.47 -12.44 34.03
C THR A 121 -16.40 -13.19 35.37
N ILE A 122 -15.21 -13.64 35.76
CA ILE A 122 -14.99 -14.33 37.03
C ILE A 122 -15.13 -13.35 38.20
N ALA A 123 -14.59 -12.13 38.08
CA ALA A 123 -14.77 -11.09 39.10
C ALA A 123 -16.26 -10.72 39.32
N THR A 124 -17.08 -10.70 38.27
CA THR A 124 -18.53 -10.47 38.39
C THR A 124 -19.23 -11.63 39.10
N ILE A 125 -18.91 -12.87 38.75
CA ILE A 125 -19.54 -14.06 39.35
C ILE A 125 -19.18 -14.20 40.83
N PHE A 126 -17.91 -14.00 41.17
CA PHE A 126 -17.40 -14.24 42.51
C PHE A 126 -17.32 -12.99 43.40
N GLY A 127 -17.44 -11.79 42.83
CA GLY A 127 -17.37 -10.53 43.56
C GLY A 127 -18.41 -10.42 44.67
N SER A 128 -19.62 -10.93 44.47
CA SER A 128 -20.66 -10.94 45.51
C SER A 128 -20.49 -12.04 46.57
N GLN A 129 -19.67 -13.05 46.31
CA GLN A 129 -19.47 -14.21 47.18
C GLN A 129 -18.25 -14.03 48.11
N PHE A 130 -17.27 -13.22 47.71
CA PHE A 130 -16.03 -13.04 48.48
C PHE A 130 -16.04 -11.85 49.45
N PHE A 131 -16.90 -10.85 49.23
CA PHE A 131 -17.05 -9.70 50.11
C PHE A 131 -18.32 -9.86 50.96
N ASN A 132 -18.15 -10.18 52.24
CA ASN A 132 -19.24 -10.22 53.21
C ASN A 132 -19.02 -9.09 54.24
N LEU A 133 -20.04 -8.26 54.44
CA LEU A 133 -20.03 -7.24 55.49
C LEU A 133 -20.51 -7.90 56.78
N ASP A 134 -19.60 -8.10 57.73
CA ASP A 134 -19.99 -8.65 59.02
C ASP A 134 -20.59 -7.54 59.89
N SER A 135 -21.92 -7.49 59.95
CA SER A 135 -22.70 -6.53 60.72
C SER A 135 -22.70 -6.84 62.23
N SER A 136 -21.96 -7.86 62.68
CA SER A 136 -21.97 -8.35 64.06
C SER A 136 -21.00 -7.61 64.99
N HIS A 137 -20.09 -6.79 64.44
CA HIS A 137 -19.12 -5.99 65.19
C HIS A 137 -19.19 -4.52 64.75
N ASP A 138 -19.09 -3.61 65.73
CA ASP A 138 -19.08 -2.16 65.52
C ASP A 138 -17.66 -1.63 65.85
N PRO A 139 -16.89 -1.11 64.88
CA PRO A 139 -17.26 -0.80 63.50
C PRO A 139 -17.26 -2.03 62.57
N PRO A 140 -18.07 -2.01 61.48
CA PRO A 140 -18.17 -3.12 60.53
C PRO A 140 -16.81 -3.40 59.90
N THR A 141 -16.33 -4.63 60.05
CA THR A 141 -15.06 -5.06 59.47
C THR A 141 -15.30 -5.73 58.13
N PHE A 142 -14.53 -5.34 57.11
CA PHE A 142 -14.54 -6.00 55.81
C PHE A 142 -13.81 -7.34 55.94
N ILE A 143 -14.56 -8.44 55.97
CA ILE A 143 -13.97 -9.78 56.00
C ILE A 143 -13.84 -10.28 54.57
N VAL A 144 -12.61 -10.36 54.08
CA VAL A 144 -12.29 -11.00 52.80
C VAL A 144 -12.31 -12.52 53.03
N SER A 145 -13.15 -13.24 52.28
CA SER A 145 -13.25 -14.70 52.41
C SER A 145 -11.93 -15.40 52.06
N THR A 146 -11.54 -16.38 52.89
CA THR A 146 -10.33 -17.22 52.74
C THR A 146 -10.30 -18.06 51.45
N GLN A 147 -11.42 -18.15 50.72
CA GLN A 147 -11.52 -18.85 49.44
C GLN A 147 -11.03 -18.04 48.23
N PHE A 148 -10.47 -16.84 48.43
CA PHE A 148 -9.90 -16.00 47.37
C PHE A 148 -8.90 -16.73 46.45
N TRP A 149 -8.24 -17.78 46.94
CA TRP A 149 -7.33 -18.59 46.13
C TRP A 149 -8.02 -19.25 44.91
N ILE A 150 -9.32 -19.59 45.01
CA ILE A 150 -10.11 -20.19 43.93
C ILE A 150 -10.22 -19.26 42.72
N PHE A 151 -10.22 -17.94 42.93
CA PHE A 151 -10.20 -16.95 41.84
C PHE A 151 -9.00 -17.17 40.91
N TRP A 152 -7.80 -17.34 41.48
CA TRP A 152 -6.59 -17.57 40.69
C TRP A 152 -6.57 -18.94 40.03
N VAL A 153 -7.07 -19.98 40.72
CA VAL A 153 -7.16 -21.35 40.21
C VAL A 153 -8.06 -21.46 38.99
N VAL A 154 -9.13 -20.66 38.90
CA VAL A 154 -10.05 -20.69 37.74
C VAL A 154 -9.62 -19.70 36.66
N THR A 155 -9.18 -18.50 37.03
CA THR A 155 -8.85 -17.43 36.08
C THR A 155 -7.62 -17.74 35.23
N LEU A 156 -6.56 -18.30 35.83
CA LEU A 156 -5.33 -18.65 35.11
C LEU A 156 -5.56 -19.66 33.98
N PRO A 157 -6.16 -20.85 34.20
CA PRO A 157 -6.34 -21.83 33.14
C PRO A 157 -7.26 -21.33 32.02
N VAL A 158 -8.33 -20.59 32.35
CA VAL A 158 -9.21 -20.00 31.34
C VAL A 158 -8.43 -19.01 30.46
N THR A 159 -7.62 -18.14 31.06
CA THR A 159 -6.79 -17.18 30.32
C THR A 159 -5.74 -17.90 29.45
N VAL A 160 -5.08 -18.94 29.99
CA VAL A 160 -4.11 -19.76 29.26
C VAL A 160 -4.74 -20.47 28.07
N THR A 161 -5.96 -21.02 28.20
CA THR A 161 -6.65 -21.69 27.09
C THR A 161 -7.04 -20.72 25.97
N ALA A 162 -7.47 -19.50 26.32
CA ALA A 162 -7.79 -18.45 25.35
C ALA A 162 -6.53 -18.00 24.58
N LEU A 163 -5.43 -17.73 25.30
CA LEU A 163 -4.14 -17.38 24.70
C LEU A 163 -3.60 -18.51 23.82
N SER A 164 -3.69 -19.76 24.26
CA SER A 164 -3.24 -20.93 23.49
C SER A 164 -4.03 -21.10 22.19
N THR A 165 -5.35 -20.91 22.24
CA THR A 165 -6.23 -20.96 21.06
C THR A 165 -5.89 -19.86 20.08
N TRP A 166 -5.72 -18.63 20.57
CA TRP A 166 -5.33 -17.50 19.72
C TRP A 166 -3.96 -17.72 19.09
N TRP A 167 -2.97 -18.16 19.86
CA TRP A 167 -1.62 -18.44 19.37
C TRP A 167 -1.62 -19.52 18.28
N MET A 168 -2.36 -20.61 18.46
CA MET A 168 -2.54 -21.63 17.41
C MET A 168 -3.16 -21.06 16.13
N LEU A 169 -4.19 -20.22 16.25
CA LEU A 169 -4.84 -19.61 15.08
C LEU A 169 -3.93 -18.59 14.40
N HIS A 170 -3.17 -17.82 15.17
CA HIS A 170 -2.19 -16.87 14.66
C HIS A 170 -1.08 -17.58 13.86
N GLN A 171 -0.51 -18.67 14.40
CA GLN A 171 0.48 -19.47 13.68
C GLN A 171 -0.07 -20.10 12.40
N ARG A 172 -1.32 -20.59 12.41
CA ARG A 172 -1.98 -21.13 11.21
C ARG A 172 -2.18 -20.07 10.12
N ARG A 173 -2.45 -18.82 10.52
CA ARG A 173 -2.58 -17.69 9.57
C ARG A 173 -1.23 -17.30 8.97
N VAL A 174 -0.16 -17.29 9.75
CA VAL A 174 1.21 -17.00 9.28
C VAL A 174 1.74 -18.11 8.35
N GLY A 175 1.46 -19.38 8.66
CA GLY A 175 1.94 -20.52 7.85
C GLY A 175 1.25 -20.70 6.48
N ARG A 176 0.07 -20.09 6.26
CA ARG A 176 -0.70 -20.25 5.01
C ARG A 176 -0.25 -19.31 3.89
N ASN A 177 0.45 -18.21 4.21
CA ASN A 177 0.89 -17.22 3.22
C ASN A 177 2.34 -17.41 2.72
N SER A 178 2.97 -18.57 2.95
CA SER A 178 4.30 -18.86 2.39
C SER A 178 4.24 -18.95 0.85
N PRO A 179 4.80 -17.96 0.11
CA PRO A 179 4.75 -17.94 -1.37
C PRO A 179 5.50 -19.12 -2.01
N TRP A 180 6.41 -19.75 -1.27
CA TRP A 180 7.20 -20.90 -1.69
C TRP A 180 6.37 -22.18 -1.94
N LYS A 181 5.17 -22.29 -1.36
CA LYS A 181 4.29 -23.46 -1.61
C LYS A 181 3.52 -23.33 -2.93
N VAL A 182 3.18 -22.11 -3.33
CA VAL A 182 2.44 -21.84 -4.59
C VAL A 182 3.36 -22.02 -5.81
N GLY A 183 4.63 -21.61 -5.71
CA GLY A 183 5.62 -21.79 -6.77
C GLY A 183 5.94 -23.26 -7.09
N LYS A 184 6.01 -24.13 -6.07
CA LYS A 184 6.22 -25.56 -6.29
C LYS A 184 5.03 -26.24 -6.98
N ALA A 185 3.81 -25.85 -6.63
CA ALA A 185 2.61 -26.36 -7.31
C ALA A 185 2.60 -25.94 -8.79
N GLN A 186 2.87 -24.67 -9.09
CA GLN A 186 2.93 -24.17 -10.47
C GLN A 186 4.00 -24.87 -11.31
N LEU A 187 5.20 -25.12 -10.75
CA LEU A 187 6.27 -25.83 -11.46
C LEU A 187 5.90 -27.29 -11.77
N VAL A 188 5.29 -28.02 -10.81
CA VAL A 188 4.87 -29.41 -11.02
C VAL A 188 3.77 -29.51 -12.08
N TRP A 189 2.80 -28.60 -12.06
CA TRP A 189 1.74 -28.56 -13.09
C TRP A 189 2.25 -28.10 -14.47
N GLY A 190 3.25 -27.21 -14.51
CA GLY A 190 3.88 -26.75 -15.76
C GLY A 190 4.76 -27.82 -16.43
N LEU A 191 5.53 -28.58 -15.65
CA LEU A 191 6.36 -29.69 -16.14
C LEU A 191 5.52 -30.86 -16.66
N GLY A 192 4.41 -31.20 -16.00
CA GLY A 192 3.49 -32.23 -16.50
C GLY A 192 2.85 -31.90 -17.84
N ARG A 193 2.69 -30.60 -18.16
CA ARG A 193 2.12 -30.14 -19.43
C ARG A 193 3.12 -30.19 -20.60
N LEU A 194 4.42 -30.18 -20.32
CA LEU A 194 5.50 -30.22 -21.33
C LEU A 194 5.94 -31.64 -21.69
N MET A 195 5.70 -32.63 -20.82
CA MET A 195 6.06 -34.04 -21.05
C MET A 195 4.94 -34.89 -21.67
N GLY A 196 3.75 -34.33 -21.86
CA GLY A 196 2.57 -35.05 -22.39
C GLY A 196 2.26 -34.79 -23.86
N ARG A 197 3.25 -34.42 -24.68
CA ARG A 197 3.05 -34.10 -26.09
C ARG A 197 4.08 -34.77 -26.99
#